data_AF-A0A7G5GZN7-F1
#
_entry.id   AF-A0A7G5GZN7-F1
#
_cell.length_a   1.000
_cell.length_b   1.000
_cell.length_c   1.000
_cell.angle_alpha   90.00
_cell.angle_beta   90.00
_cell.angle_gamma   90.00
#
_symmetry.space_group_name_H-M   'P 1'
#
loop_
_entity.id
_entity.type
_entity.pdbx_description
1 polymer ?
#
loop_
_entity_poly.entity_id
_entity_poly.type
_entity_poly.pdbx_seq_one_letter_code
_entity_poly.pdbx_strand_id
1 'polypeptide(L)' 'MTTGYRDGKPEIGQEHCAFRSINAVKEFLKIIHVKESDATDFWTIHGELVRDEGGPDGLVIKVEAFERLKL' A
#
# COMPACT_ATOMS: atom_id res chain seq x y z
N MET A 1 2.45 -4.59 -14.81
CA MET A 1 1.53 -4.53 -13.67
C MET A 1 2.32 -3.99 -12.49
N THR A 2 1.80 -2.99 -11.79
CA THR A 2 2.46 -2.32 -10.68
C THR A 2 1.91 -2.84 -9.37
N THR A 3 2.80 -3.05 -8.40
CA THR A 3 2.44 -3.49 -7.05
C THR A 3 2.71 -2.38 -6.06
N GLY A 4 1.78 -2.15 -5.13
CA GLY A 4 1.94 -1.24 -4.02
C GLY A 4 1.35 -1.80 -2.73
N TYR A 5 1.61 -1.15 -1.61
CA TYR A 5 1.07 -1.54 -0.31
C TYR A 5 0.16 -0.43 0.20
N ARG A 6 -1.07 -0.77 0.61
CA ARG A 6 -2.07 0.21 1.03
C ARG A 6 -2.43 -0.01 2.50
N ASP A 7 -2.59 1.08 3.23
CA ASP A 7 -3.27 1.09 4.52
C ASP A 7 -4.79 1.17 4.31
N GLY A 8 -5.53 0.21 4.85
CA GLY A 8 -6.96 0.05 4.68
C GLY A 8 -7.35 -0.78 3.46
N LYS A 9 -8.56 -1.37 3.51
CA LYS A 9 -9.05 -2.29 2.48
C LYS A 9 -9.18 -1.59 1.11
N PRO A 10 -8.52 -2.11 0.06
CA PRO A 10 -8.65 -1.60 -1.31
C PRO A 10 -9.96 -2.02 -1.98
N GLU A 11 -10.32 -1.31 -3.05
CA GLU A 11 -11.48 -1.55 -3.90
C GLU A 11 -11.05 -1.74 -5.36
N ILE A 12 -11.49 -2.82 -6.00
CA ILE A 12 -11.17 -3.11 -7.41
C ILE A 12 -11.78 -2.03 -8.31
N GLY A 13 -11.00 -1.56 -9.28
CA GLY A 13 -11.37 -0.53 -10.25
C GLY A 13 -11.16 0.90 -9.75
N GLN A 14 -10.85 1.10 -8.46
CA GLN A 14 -10.59 2.40 -7.85
C GLN A 14 -9.10 2.74 -7.84
N GLU A 15 -8.80 4.04 -7.83
CA GLU A 15 -7.45 4.57 -7.65
C GLU A 15 -7.11 4.68 -6.16
N HIS A 16 -5.93 4.16 -5.80
CA HIS A 16 -5.49 4.14 -4.42
C HIS A 16 -4.03 4.56 -4.31
N CYS A 17 -3.74 5.44 -3.35
CA CYS A 17 -2.38 5.70 -2.92
C CYS A 17 -1.81 4.47 -2.22
N ALA A 18 -0.54 4.19 -2.49
CA ALA A 18 0.15 3.02 -2.01
C ALA A 18 1.65 3.27 -1.81
N PHE A 19 2.18 2.63 -0.78
CA PHE A 19 3.59 2.51 -0.53
C PHE A 19 4.28 1.71 -1.63
N ARG A 20 5.48 2.15 -2.02
CA ARG A 20 6.32 1.47 -3.03
C ARG A 20 6.91 0.16 -2.54
N SER A 21 7.07 0.01 -1.23
CA SER A 21 7.77 -1.11 -0.64
C SER A 21 7.24 -1.42 0.75
N ILE A 22 7.43 -2.68 1.17
CA ILE A 22 7.19 -3.11 2.55
C ILE A 22 8.03 -2.28 3.53
N ASN A 23 9.26 -1.91 3.15
CA ASN A 23 10.11 -1.08 4.02
C ASN A 23 9.46 0.29 4.29
N ALA A 24 8.88 0.93 3.28
CA ALA A 24 8.15 2.19 3.47
C ALA A 24 6.94 2.02 4.40
N VAL A 25 6.23 0.89 4.33
CA VAL A 25 5.17 0.53 5.28
C VAL A 25 5.74 0.41 6.71
N LYS A 26 6.84 -0.33 6.88
CA LYS A 26 7.48 -0.52 8.19
C LYS A 26 7.99 0.80 8.79
N GLU A 27 8.54 1.69 7.97
CA GLU A 27 8.93 3.03 8.42
C GLU A 27 7.72 3.88 8.82
N PHE A 28 6.63 3.84 8.04
CA PHE A 28 5.38 4.49 8.40
C PHE A 28 4.85 3.99 9.75
N LEU A 29 4.81 2.68 9.97
CA LEU A 29 4.39 2.07 11.24
C LEU A 29 5.22 2.54 12.43
N LYS A 30 6.55 2.67 12.26
CA LYS A 30 7.44 3.23 13.29
C LYS A 30 7.10 4.69 13.62
N ILE A 31 6.81 5.50 12.60
CA ILE A 31 6.44 6.92 12.76
C ILE A 31 5.13 7.05 13.55
N ILE A 32 4.12 6.22 13.23
CA ILE A 32 2.83 6.24 13.92
C ILE A 32 2.81 5.42 15.23
N HIS A 33 3.97 4.90 15.66
CA HIS A 33 4.13 4.10 16.88
C HIS A 33 3.24 2.83 16.95
N VAL A 34 2.91 2.25 15.79
CA VAL A 34 2.16 1.00 15.67
C VAL A 34 3.15 -0.16 15.48
N LYS A 35 2.94 -1.27 16.19
CA LYS A 35 3.74 -2.48 16.00
C LYS A 35 3.30 -3.23 14.75
N GLU A 36 4.24 -3.87 14.07
CA GLU A 36 3.96 -4.71 12.89
C GLU A 36 2.93 -5.81 13.20
N SER A 37 2.95 -6.37 14.41
CA SER A 37 1.99 -7.38 14.86
C SER A 37 0.55 -6.89 14.93
N ASP A 38 0.36 -5.58 15.11
CA ASP A 38 -0.95 -4.93 15.22
C ASP A 38 -1.43 -4.37 13.88
N ALA A 39 -0.57 -4.37 12.85
CA ALA A 39 -0.83 -3.84 11.52
C ALA A 39 -1.68 -4.83 10.68
N THR A 40 -2.96 -4.96 11.04
CA THR A 40 -3.87 -5.94 10.41
C THR A 40 -4.58 -5.44 9.14
N ASP A 41 -4.49 -4.14 8.85
CA ASP A 41 -5.22 -3.46 7.78
C ASP A 41 -4.37 -3.13 6.55
N PHE A 42 -3.19 -3.74 6.41
CA PHE A 42 -2.36 -3.56 5.22
C PHE A 42 -2.65 -4.58 4.11
N TRP A 43 -2.59 -4.10 2.88
CA TRP A 43 -2.91 -4.88 1.68
C TRP A 43 -1.84 -4.68 0.63
N THR A 44 -1.45 -5.76 -0.04
CA THR A 44 -0.72 -5.68 -1.31
C THR A 44 -1.74 -5.48 -2.41
N ILE A 45 -1.64 -4.39 -3.17
CA ILE A 45 -2.48 -4.09 -4.33
C ILE A 45 -1.69 -4.29 -5.61
N HIS A 46 -2.34 -4.86 -6.62
CA HIS A 46 -1.79 -5.08 -7.96
C HIS A 46 -2.71 -4.40 -8.97
N GLY A 47 -2.13 -3.68 -9.93
CA GLY A 47 -2.91 -3.02 -10.97
C GLY A 47 -2.10 -2.15 -11.91
N GLU A 48 -2.73 -1.12 -12.44
CA GLU A 48 -2.12 -0.15 -13.36
C GLU A 48 -1.62 1.07 -12.58
N LEU A 49 -0.37 1.49 -12.83
CA LEU A 49 0.14 2.75 -12.29
C LEU A 49 -0.51 3.92 -13.02
N VAL A 50 -1.27 4.74 -12.29
CA VAL A 50 -1.90 5.95 -12.81
C VAL A 50 -0.95 7.13 -12.75
N ARG A 51 -0.33 7.36 -11.59
CA ARG A 51 0.67 8.42 -11.39
C ARG A 51 1.61 8.10 -10.24
N ASP A 52 2.74 8.80 -10.25
CA ASP A 52 3.82 8.71 -9.28
C ASP A 52 4.09 10.11 -8.69
N GLU A 53 3.84 10.28 -7.40
CA GLU A 53 4.02 11.54 -6.66
C GLU A 53 5.41 11.67 -6.01
N GLY A 54 6.34 10.74 -6.28
CA GLY A 54 7.73 10.76 -5.80
C GLY A 54 7.94 10.36 -4.33
N GLY A 55 6.89 10.37 -3.51
CA GLY A 55 6.95 9.97 -2.09
C GLY A 55 6.97 8.46 -1.84
N PRO A 56 7.32 7.99 -0.63
CA PRO A 56 7.30 6.58 -0.25
C PRO A 56 5.93 5.90 -0.42
N ASP A 57 4.85 6.65 -0.19
CA ASP A 57 3.42 6.36 -0.36
C ASP A 57 2.82 6.97 -1.64
N GLY A 58 3.67 7.52 -2.50
CA GLY A 58 3.26 8.31 -3.66
C GLY A 58 2.86 7.52 -4.90
N LEU A 59 2.71 6.19 -4.84
CA LEU A 59 2.17 5.45 -5.98
C LEU A 59 0.65 5.55 -5.98
N VAL A 60 0.07 5.97 -7.11
CA VAL A 60 -1.38 5.89 -7.31
C VAL A 60 -1.66 4.76 -8.29
N ILE A 61 -2.27 3.69 -7.81
CA ILE A 61 -2.51 2.46 -8.57
C ILE A 61 -4.03 2.28 -8.71
N LYS A 62 -4.48 2.04 -9.95
CA LYS A 62 -5.83 1.57 -10.22
C LYS A 62 -5.89 0.08 -9.97
N VAL A 63 -6.62 -0.33 -8.94
CA VAL A 63 -6.57 -1.70 -8.41
C VAL A 63 -7.26 -2.69 -9.34
N GLU A 64 -6.58 -3.79 -9.65
CA GLU A 64 -7.13 -4.91 -10.41
C GLU A 64 -7.27 -6.15 -9.51
N ALA A 65 -6.34 -6.33 -8.57
CA ALA A 65 -6.37 -7.39 -7.58
C ALA A 65 -5.68 -6.94 -6.29
N PHE A 66 -5.99 -7.60 -5.17
CA PHE A 66 -5.31 -7.34 -3.91
C PHE A 66 -5.34 -8.56 -2.99
N GLU A 67 -4.37 -8.59 -2.08
CA GLU A 67 -4.23 -9.62 -1.06
C GLU A 67 -3.84 -9.00 0.28
N ARG A 68 -4.23 -9.67 1.37
CA ARG A 68 -3.91 -9.16 2.71
C ARG A 68 -2.43 -9.35 3.00
N LEU A 69 -1.76 -8.26 3.37
CA LEU A 69 -0.34 -8.29 3.71
C LEU A 69 -0.17 -8.81 5.15
N LYS A 70 0.78 -9.72 5.35
CA LYS A 70 1.25 -10.12 6.68
C LYS A 70 2.65 -9.54 6.86
N LEU A 71 2.83 -8.66 7.85
CA LEU A 71 4.07 -7.93 8.11
C LEU A 71 5.00 -8.60 9.12
#